data_AF-A0A151RVX1-F1
#
_entry.id   AF-A0A151RVX1-F1
#
_cell.length_a   1.000
_cell.length_b   1.000
_cell.length_c   1.000
_cell.angle_alpha   90.00
_cell.angle_beta   90.00
_cell.angle_gamma   90.00
#
_symmetry.space_group_name_H-M   'P 1'
#
loop_
_entity.id
_entity.type
_entity.pdbx_description
1 polymer ?
#
loop_
_entity_poly.entity_id
_entity_poly.type
_entity_poly.pdbx_seq_one_letter_code
_entity_poly.pdbx_strand_id
1 'polypeptide(L)'
;MASNTVNFSSVPLPVFTGENFDIWKLKLKTYFISQKLWDIVQSGYTKPDITITLSKEEQKKLKDCEQKDAQALFVLQHAVGETIARRIMDADTAKKA
;
A
#
# COMPACT_ATOMS: atom_id res chain seq x y z
N MET A 1 -11.56 12.37 18.49
CA MET A 1 -10.53 12.11 17.47
C MET A 1 -10.83 10.74 16.89
N ALA A 2 -11.13 10.62 15.59
CA ALA A 2 -11.45 9.32 15.01
C ALA A 2 -10.15 8.52 14.87
N SER A 3 -9.97 7.51 15.71
CA SER A 3 -8.91 6.51 15.55
C SER A 3 -9.22 5.71 14.28
N ASN A 4 -8.55 6.00 13.18
CA ASN A 4 -8.62 5.16 11.99
C ASN A 4 -7.83 3.87 12.27
N THR A 5 -8.51 2.88 12.82
CA THR A 5 -8.01 1.51 12.92
C THR A 5 -7.90 0.93 11.51
N VAL A 6 -6.66 0.70 11.06
CA VAL A 6 -6.39 -0.13 9.87
C VAL A 6 -6.81 -1.55 10.19
N ASN A 7 -7.94 -1.98 9.63
CA ASN A 7 -8.54 -3.27 9.89
C ASN A 7 -7.95 -4.30 8.92
N PHE A 8 -6.81 -4.89 9.26
CA PHE A 8 -6.21 -5.96 8.46
C PHE A 8 -7.09 -7.21 8.55
N SER A 9 -7.33 -7.87 7.42
CA SER A 9 -8.00 -9.17 7.45
C SER A 9 -7.14 -10.18 8.22
N SER A 10 -7.78 -11.07 8.98
CA SER A 10 -7.11 -12.16 9.72
C SER A 10 -6.49 -13.23 8.79
N VAL A 11 -6.57 -13.02 7.47
CA VAL A 11 -6.05 -13.97 6.49
C VAL A 11 -4.56 -13.73 6.33
N PRO A 12 -3.71 -14.77 6.49
CA PRO A 12 -2.27 -14.61 6.31
C PRO A 12 -1.95 -14.14 4.90
N LEU A 13 -1.07 -13.13 4.80
CA LEU A 13 -0.58 -12.64 3.52
C LEU A 13 0.30 -13.70 2.84
N PRO A 14 0.23 -13.85 1.51
CA PRO A 14 1.17 -14.69 0.79
C PRO A 14 2.57 -14.07 0.88
N VAL A 15 3.57 -14.83 1.29
CA VAL A 15 4.97 -14.37 1.37
C VAL A 15 5.74 -14.85 0.15
N PHE A 16 6.35 -13.94 -0.59
CA PHE A 16 7.21 -14.27 -1.73
C PHE A 16 8.65 -14.49 -1.29
N THR A 17 9.16 -15.69 -1.57
CA THR A 17 10.53 -16.09 -1.24
C THR A 17 11.41 -16.31 -2.48
N GLY A 18 10.87 -16.08 -3.68
CA GLY A 18 11.56 -16.28 -4.96
C GLY A 18 10.91 -17.31 -5.88
N GLU A 19 9.98 -18.11 -5.38
CA GLU A 19 9.26 -19.14 -6.13
C GLU A 19 7.77 -18.82 -6.25
N ASN A 20 7.08 -19.47 -7.21
CA ASN A 20 5.62 -19.35 -7.40
C ASN A 20 5.12 -17.90 -7.56
N PHE A 21 5.91 -17.07 -8.26
CA PHE A 21 5.64 -15.64 -8.44
C PHE A 21 4.22 -15.36 -8.95
N ASP A 22 3.73 -16.13 -9.93
CA ASP A 22 2.38 -15.93 -10.49
C ASP A 22 1.27 -16.17 -9.46
N ILE A 23 1.41 -17.20 -8.63
CA ILE A 23 0.45 -17.53 -7.57
C ILE A 23 0.49 -16.46 -6.48
N TRP A 24 1.69 -16.05 -6.06
CA TRP A 24 1.86 -14.98 -5.08
C TRP A 24 1.25 -13.66 -5.58
N LYS A 25 1.58 -13.25 -6.80
CA LYS A 25 1.08 -12.04 -7.45
C LYS A 25 -0.44 -12.06 -7.57
N LEU A 26 -1.03 -13.19 -7.97
CA LEU A 26 -2.48 -13.36 -8.05
C LEU A 26 -3.14 -13.14 -6.69
N LYS A 27 -2.66 -13.84 -5.64
CA LYS A 27 -3.20 -13.73 -4.29
C LYS A 27 -3.08 -12.30 -3.74
N LEU A 28 -1.91 -11.67 -3.92
CA LEU A 28 -1.66 -10.33 -3.42
C LEU A 28 -2.48 -9.27 -4.16
N LYS A 29 -2.65 -9.41 -5.48
CA LYS A 29 -3.56 -8.57 -6.26
C LYS A 29 -5.00 -8.67 -5.75
N THR A 30 -5.51 -9.89 -5.54
CA THR A 30 -6.87 -10.09 -5.00
C THR A 30 -7.02 -9.48 -3.62
N TYR A 31 -6.00 -9.58 -2.76
CA TYR A 31 -5.98 -8.92 -1.46
C TYR A 31 -6.14 -7.39 -1.62
N PHE A 32 -5.32 -6.74 -2.45
CA PHE A 32 -5.41 -5.30 -2.66
C PHE A 32 -6.76 -4.84 -3.24
N ILE A 33 -7.35 -5.63 -4.14
CA ILE A 33 -8.70 -5.35 -4.65
C ILE A 33 -9.73 -5.41 -3.51
N SER A 34 -9.66 -6.44 -2.64
CA SER A 34 -10.57 -6.57 -1.49
C SER A 34 -10.50 -5.39 -0.51
N GLN A 35 -9.31 -4.80 -0.37
CA GLN A 35 -9.04 -3.67 0.53
C GLN A 35 -9.24 -2.30 -0.14
N LYS A 36 -9.64 -2.24 -1.42
CA LYS A 36 -9.72 -1.00 -2.22
C LYS A 36 -8.39 -0.23 -2.28
N LEU A 37 -7.28 -0.98 -2.32
CA LEU A 37 -5.91 -0.48 -2.38
C LEU A 37 -5.27 -0.64 -3.76
N TRP A 38 -5.88 -1.41 -4.66
CA TRP A 38 -5.30 -1.73 -5.97
C TRP A 38 -4.95 -0.48 -6.79
N ASP A 39 -5.83 0.52 -6.80
CA ASP A 39 -5.58 1.77 -7.54
C ASP A 39 -4.37 2.54 -7.01
N ILE A 40 -4.08 2.44 -5.70
CA ILE A 40 -2.91 3.06 -5.07
C ILE A 40 -1.63 2.33 -5.48
N VAL A 41 -1.64 1.00 -5.49
CA VAL A 41 -0.47 0.20 -5.92
C VAL A 41 -0.17 0.42 -7.40
N GLN A 42 -1.22 0.51 -8.25
CA GLN A 42 -1.07 0.67 -9.69
C GLN A 42 -0.77 2.12 -10.11
N SER A 43 -1.57 3.07 -9.64
CA SER A 43 -1.52 4.47 -10.08
C SER A 43 -0.54 5.29 -9.23
N GLY A 44 -0.38 4.93 -7.95
CA GLY A 44 0.48 5.60 -6.99
C GLY A 44 -0.20 6.75 -6.27
N TYR A 45 0.32 7.06 -5.10
CA TYR A 45 0.04 8.30 -4.39
C TYR A 45 1.07 9.37 -4.76
N THR A 46 0.59 10.58 -5.04
CA THR A 46 1.45 11.75 -5.22
C THR A 46 1.32 12.63 -3.99
N LYS A 47 2.42 12.80 -3.25
CA LYS A 47 2.52 13.79 -2.18
C LYS A 47 2.30 15.17 -2.82
N PRO A 48 1.32 15.95 -2.37
CA PRO A 48 1.08 17.26 -2.95
C PRO A 48 2.13 18.23 -2.44
N ASP A 49 2.39 19.23 -3.25
CA ASP A 49 3.27 20.31 -2.87
C ASP A 49 2.61 21.13 -1.75
N ILE A 50 3.35 21.35 -0.65
CA ILE A 50 2.87 22.02 0.57
C ILE A 50 2.47 23.48 0.26
N THR A 51 2.95 24.01 -0.86
CA THR A 51 2.68 25.35 -1.37
C THR A 51 1.28 25.53 -1.97
N ILE A 52 0.52 24.45 -2.22
CA ILE A 52 -0.82 24.53 -2.80
C ILE A 52 -1.85 24.75 -1.68
N THR A 53 -2.63 25.83 -1.78
CA THR A 53 -3.79 26.05 -0.92
C THR A 53 -4.91 25.12 -1.35
N LEU A 54 -5.03 23.97 -0.68
CA LEU A 54 -6.07 22.97 -0.95
C LEU A 54 -7.37 23.32 -0.22
N SER A 55 -8.51 23.03 -0.84
CA SER A 55 -9.80 23.03 -0.16
C SER A 55 -9.86 21.96 0.94
N LYS A 56 -10.82 22.07 1.87
CA LYS A 56 -11.02 21.09 2.95
C LYS A 56 -11.30 19.69 2.39
N GLU A 57 -12.03 19.62 1.30
CA GLU A 57 -12.41 18.39 0.61
C GLU A 57 -11.19 17.72 -0.04
N GLU A 58 -10.32 18.50 -0.68
CA GLU A 58 -9.07 18.01 -1.25
C GLU A 58 -8.09 17.54 -0.18
N GLN A 59 -7.97 18.27 0.93
CA GLN A 59 -7.12 17.87 2.05
C GLN A 59 -7.60 16.57 2.70
N LYS A 60 -8.93 16.36 2.79
CA LYS A 60 -9.49 15.10 3.29
C LYS A 60 -9.19 13.94 2.34
N LYS A 61 -9.39 14.12 1.03
CA LYS A 61 -9.07 13.10 0.02
C LYS A 61 -7.59 12.73 0.05
N LEU A 62 -6.73 13.73 0.25
CA LEU A 62 -5.30 13.52 0.31
C LEU A 62 -4.89 12.62 1.49
N LYS A 63 -5.39 12.92 2.69
CA LYS A 63 -5.11 12.11 3.88
C LYS A 63 -5.59 10.66 3.72
N ASP A 64 -6.71 10.46 3.04
CA ASP A 64 -7.21 9.12 2.71
C ASP A 64 -6.27 8.38 1.74
N CYS A 65 -5.80 9.06 0.69
CA CYS A 65 -4.83 8.48 -0.25
C CYS A 65 -3.49 8.17 0.41
N GLU A 66 -2.96 9.08 1.25
CA GLU A 66 -1.74 8.88 2.02
C GLU A 66 -1.85 7.67 2.94
N GLN A 67 -2.98 7.54 3.65
CA GLN A 67 -3.22 6.40 4.53
C GLN A 67 -3.30 5.07 3.76
N LYS A 68 -3.97 5.06 2.60
CA LYS A 68 -4.05 3.87 1.74
C LYS A 68 -2.70 3.50 1.13
N ASP A 69 -1.87 4.48 0.79
CA ASP A 69 -0.50 4.25 0.32
C ASP A 69 0.37 3.62 1.40
N ALA A 70 0.33 4.15 2.62
CA ALA A 70 1.01 3.55 3.76
C ALA A 70 0.51 2.12 4.03
N GLN A 71 -0.80 1.89 3.98
CA GLN A 71 -1.37 0.55 4.17
C GLN A 71 -0.94 -0.43 3.06
N ALA A 72 -0.92 0.03 1.81
CA ALA A 72 -0.52 -0.80 0.68
C ALA A 72 0.98 -1.14 0.73
N LEU A 73 1.83 -0.16 1.08
CA LEU A 73 3.26 -0.36 1.28
C LEU A 73 3.54 -1.37 2.40
N PHE A 74 2.85 -1.24 3.54
CA PHE A 74 2.96 -2.18 4.65
C PHE A 74 2.62 -3.63 4.23
N VAL A 75 1.56 -3.80 3.44
CA VAL A 75 1.18 -5.11 2.91
C VAL A 75 2.26 -5.66 1.96
N LEU A 76 2.84 -4.83 1.08
CA LEU A 76 3.95 -5.25 0.21
C LEU A 76 5.16 -5.71 1.02
N GLN A 77 5.54 -4.95 2.05
CA GLN A 77 6.65 -5.29 2.95
C GLN A 77 6.43 -6.63 3.67
N HIS A 78 5.21 -6.90 4.14
CA HIS A 78 4.85 -8.16 4.79
C HIS A 78 4.63 -9.33 3.83
N ALA A 79 4.32 -9.06 2.56
CA ALA A 79 4.08 -10.06 1.52
C ALA A 79 5.38 -10.56 0.86
N VAL A 80 6.55 -10.08 1.29
CA VAL A 80 7.84 -10.51 0.74
C VAL A 80 8.77 -11.01 1.84
N GLY A 81 9.66 -11.95 1.50
CA GLY A 81 10.69 -12.42 2.41
C GLY A 81 11.77 -11.36 2.64
N GLU A 82 12.56 -11.51 3.70
CA GLU A 82 13.54 -10.50 4.17
C GLU A 82 14.51 -10.01 3.08
N THR A 83 15.01 -10.93 2.24
CA THR A 83 15.92 -10.60 1.14
C THR A 83 15.31 -9.61 0.14
N ILE A 84 14.00 -9.74 -0.12
CA ILE A 84 13.26 -8.89 -1.04
C ILE A 84 12.80 -7.62 -0.33
N ALA A 85 12.38 -7.73 0.94
CA ALA A 85 12.05 -6.58 1.79
C ALA A 85 13.20 -5.56 1.82
N ARG A 86 14.45 -6.03 1.95
CA ARG A 86 15.65 -5.18 1.92
C ARG A 86 15.85 -4.45 0.59
N ARG A 87 15.32 -4.97 -0.53
CA ARG A 87 15.40 -4.29 -1.83
C ARG A 87 14.39 -3.18 -1.99
N ILE A 88 13.27 -3.26 -1.27
CA ILE A 88 12.16 -2.30 -1.33
C ILE A 88 12.11 -1.38 -0.10
N MET A 89 13.08 -1.48 0.81
CA MET A 89 13.08 -0.74 2.08
C MET A 89 13.18 0.78 1.90
N ASP A 90 13.77 1.23 0.79
CA ASP A 90 13.89 2.65 0.44
C ASP A 90 12.65 3.19 -0.30
N ALA A 91 11.67 2.32 -0.59
CA ALA A 91 10.43 2.74 -1.21
C ALA A 91 9.57 3.53 -0.21
N ASP A 92 9.30 4.79 -0.52
CA ASP A 92 8.47 5.67 0.29
C ASP A 92 6.98 5.64 -0.09
N THR A 93 6.63 4.87 -1.13
CA THR A 93 5.25 4.68 -1.60
C THR A 93 5.02 3.25 -2.09
N ALA A 94 3.77 2.80 -2.07
CA ALA A 94 3.41 1.43 -2.48
C ALA A 94 3.72 1.14 -3.96
N LYS A 95 3.73 2.17 -4.81
CA LYS A 95 4.05 2.03 -6.24
C LYS A 95 5.55 1.86 -6.50
N LYS A 96 6.41 2.35 -5.61
CA LYS A 96 7.87 2.29 -5.75
C LYS A 96 8.47 1.01 -5.17
N ALA A 97 7.74 0.35 -4.28
CA ALA A 97 8.07 -0.98 -3.77
C ALA A 97 7.82 -2.04 -4.86
#